data_AF-A0A495SD83-F1
#
_entry.id   AF-A0A495SD83-F1
#
_cell.length_a   1.000
_cell.length_b   1.000
_cell.length_c   1.000
_cell.angle_alpha   90.00
_cell.angle_beta   90.00
_cell.angle_gamma   90.00
#
_symmetry.space_group_name_H-M   'P 1'
#
loop_
_entity.id
_entity.type
_entity.pdbx_description
1 polymer ?
#
loop_
_entity_poly.entity_id
_entity_poly.type
_entity_poly.pdbx_seq_one_letter_code
_entity_poly.pdbx_strand_id
1 'polypeptide(L)'
;MEKTVLQEILQKIDKDIIILDSTKIDSFIMDREYFLDVFETRYEISLEINKPIKGLKETLDSFRASSDKEIKSTSINDSNFDIILYTDIHFNKVYGIVNFM
;
A
#
# COMPACT_ATOMS: atom_id res chain seq x y z
N MET A 1 -13.72 -11.35 5.80
CA MET A 1 -14.27 -10.32 4.89
C MET A 1 -13.14 -9.55 4.22
N GLU A 2 -12.24 -8.93 4.99
CA GLU A 2 -11.11 -8.17 4.42
C GLU A 2 -10.20 -9.01 3.52
N LYS A 3 -9.85 -10.24 3.90
CA LYS A 3 -9.01 -11.13 3.08
C LYS A 3 -9.55 -11.38 1.66
N THR A 4 -10.85 -11.62 1.51
CA THR A 4 -11.48 -11.83 0.19
C THR A 4 -11.39 -10.57 -0.66
N VAL A 5 -11.71 -9.42 -0.08
CA VAL A 5 -11.61 -8.12 -0.77
C VAL A 5 -10.17 -7.82 -1.18
N LEU A 6 -9.20 -8.06 -0.30
CA LEU A 6 -7.78 -7.91 -0.59
C LEU A 6 -7.34 -8.84 -1.73
N GLN A 7 -7.77 -10.11 -1.70
CA GLN A 7 -7.48 -11.07 -2.76
C GLN A 7 -8.00 -10.59 -4.12
N GLU A 8 -9.23 -10.06 -4.17
CA GLU A 8 -9.82 -9.51 -5.40
C GLU A 8 -9.10 -8.27 -5.90
N ILE A 9 -8.65 -7.38 -5.00
CA ILE A 9 -7.87 -6.19 -5.37
C ILE A 9 -6.52 -6.61 -5.94
N LEU A 10 -5.80 -7.49 -5.25
CA LEU A 10 -4.46 -7.91 -5.69
C LEU A 10 -4.52 -8.65 -7.03
N GLN A 11 -5.50 -9.52 -7.25
CA GLN A 11 -5.66 -10.22 -8.55
C GLN A 11 -5.96 -9.31 -9.74
N LYS A 12 -6.49 -8.09 -9.50
CA LYS A 12 -6.64 -7.08 -10.56
C LYS A 12 -5.31 -6.42 -10.93
N ILE A 13 -4.36 -6.41 -10.01
CA ILE A 13 -3.02 -5.82 -10.18
C ILE A 13 -2.07 -6.88 -10.74
N ASP A 14 -2.01 -8.03 -10.08
CA ASP A 14 -1.19 -9.19 -10.42
C ASP A 14 -1.95 -10.48 -10.08
N LYS A 15 -2.23 -11.29 -11.09
CA LYS A 15 -3.02 -12.53 -10.97
C LYS A 15 -2.28 -13.62 -10.21
N ASP A 16 -0.96 -13.54 -10.09
CA ASP A 16 -0.14 -14.56 -9.46
C ASP A 16 -0.09 -14.41 -7.93
N ILE A 17 -0.58 -13.29 -7.39
CA ILE A 17 -0.67 -13.07 -5.94
C ILE A 17 -1.85 -13.84 -5.35
N ILE A 18 -1.55 -14.84 -4.51
CA ILE A 18 -2.52 -15.66 -3.79
C ILE A 18 -2.31 -15.50 -2.29
N ILE A 19 -3.33 -15.01 -1.59
CA ILE A 19 -3.32 -14.84 -0.14
C ILE A 19 -3.75 -16.16 0.53
N LEU A 20 -2.78 -16.88 1.09
CA LEU A 20 -3.00 -18.13 1.81
C LEU A 20 -3.47 -17.88 3.24
N ASP A 21 -4.02 -18.91 3.90
CA ASP A 21 -4.46 -18.79 5.31
C ASP A 21 -3.31 -18.52 6.28
N SER A 22 -2.08 -18.86 5.88
CA SER A 22 -0.86 -18.54 6.61
C SER A 22 -0.34 -17.12 6.40
N THR A 23 -0.84 -16.40 5.39
CA THR A 23 -0.36 -15.05 5.05
C THR A 23 -0.71 -14.08 6.18
N LYS A 24 0.29 -13.35 6.67
CA LYS A 24 0.09 -12.36 7.73
C LYS A 24 -0.43 -11.08 7.13
N ILE A 25 -1.54 -10.58 7.68
CA ILE A 25 -2.19 -9.36 7.21
C ILE A 25 -2.39 -8.46 8.41
N ASP A 26 -1.82 -7.26 8.33
CA ASP A 26 -1.97 -6.23 9.34
C ASP A 26 -2.37 -4.92 8.66
N SER A 27 -3.34 -4.23 9.24
CA SER A 27 -3.84 -2.97 8.68
C SER A 27 -3.86 -1.87 9.75
N PHE A 28 -3.57 -0.65 9.32
CA PHE A 28 -3.74 0.53 10.15
C PHE A 28 -4.23 1.72 9.31
N ILE A 29 -4.94 2.63 9.97
CA ILE A 29 -5.48 3.85 9.35
C ILE A 29 -4.59 5.02 9.79
N MET A 30 -4.24 5.87 8.83
CA MET A 30 -3.50 7.10 9.05
C MET A 30 -4.30 8.28 8.53
N ASP A 31 -4.18 9.42 9.18
CA ASP A 31 -4.64 10.67 8.59
C ASP A 31 -3.74 11.10 7.42
N ARG A 32 -4.29 11.99 6.60
CA ARG A 32 -3.66 12.44 5.36
C ARG A 32 -2.37 13.22 5.59
N GLU A 33 -2.37 14.11 6.57
CA GLU A 33 -1.23 15.01 6.81
C GLU A 33 -0.03 14.19 7.28
N TYR A 34 -0.25 13.30 8.24
CA TYR A 34 0.76 12.35 8.71
C TYR A 34 1.28 11.45 7.60
N PHE A 35 0.38 10.89 6.77
CA PHE A 35 0.82 10.03 5.67
C PHE A 35 1.71 10.79 4.68
N LEU A 36 1.27 11.96 4.21
CA LEU A 36 2.04 12.72 3.23
C LEU A 36 3.38 13.16 3.81
N ASP A 37 3.41 13.74 5.02
CA ASP A 37 4.65 14.23 5.63
C ASP A 37 5.71 13.13 5.81
N VAL A 38 5.30 12.00 6.40
CA VAL A 38 6.22 10.89 6.68
C VAL A 38 6.67 10.18 5.41
N PHE A 39 5.75 9.90 4.49
CA PHE A 39 6.07 9.08 3.31
C PHE A 39 6.70 9.89 2.18
N GLU A 40 6.48 11.20 2.10
CA GLU A 40 7.27 12.10 1.25
C GLU A 40 8.73 12.10 1.66
N THR A 41 8.99 12.32 2.96
CA THR A 41 10.35 12.26 3.51
C THR A 41 11.00 10.91 3.23
N ARG A 42 10.28 9.80 3.43
CA ARG A 42 10.80 8.44 3.11
C ARG A 42 11.12 8.28 1.63
N TYR A 43 10.28 8.81 0.74
CA TYR A 43 10.53 8.75 -0.69
C TYR A 43 11.81 9.50 -1.05
N GLU A 44 12.00 10.72 -0.55
CA GLU A 44 13.20 11.53 -0.79
C GLU A 44 14.47 10.82 -0.29
N ILE A 45 14.47 10.35 0.96
CA ILE A 45 15.59 9.56 1.52
C ILE A 45 15.89 8.34 0.65
N SER A 46 14.86 7.64 0.14
CA SER A 46 15.04 6.46 -0.70
C SER A 46 15.79 6.76 -2.00
N LEU A 47 15.58 7.97 -2.56
CA LEU A 47 16.31 8.44 -3.74
C LEU A 47 17.75 8.81 -3.38
N GLU A 48 17.96 9.51 -2.27
CA GLU A 48 19.30 9.93 -1.81
C GLU A 48 20.23 8.73 -1.55
N ILE A 49 19.70 7.65 -0.97
CA ILE A 49 20.48 6.42 -0.71
C ILE A 49 20.54 5.46 -1.92
N ASN A 50 20.01 5.88 -3.07
CA ASN A 50 19.91 5.08 -4.31
C ASN A 50 19.23 3.71 -4.11
N LYS A 51 18.18 3.69 -3.27
CA LYS A 51 17.30 2.52 -3.04
C LYS A 51 15.83 2.94 -3.18
N PRO A 52 15.37 3.28 -4.39
CA PRO A 52 14.01 3.78 -4.59
C PRO A 52 12.96 2.75 -4.17
N ILE A 53 11.94 3.20 -3.44
CA ILE A 53 10.80 2.36 -3.06
C ILE A 53 9.79 2.35 -4.22
N LYS A 54 9.73 1.22 -4.94
CA LYS A 54 8.83 1.06 -6.08
C LYS A 54 7.37 1.20 -5.64
N GLY A 55 6.58 1.99 -6.36
CA GLY A 55 5.16 2.21 -6.06
C GLY A 55 4.88 3.35 -5.09
N LEU A 56 5.89 3.82 -4.34
CA LEU A 56 5.68 4.85 -3.32
C LEU A 56 5.35 6.21 -3.96
N LYS A 57 6.03 6.56 -5.05
CA LYS A 57 5.77 7.81 -5.76
C LYS A 57 4.35 7.84 -6.32
N GLU A 58 3.92 6.77 -6.99
CA GLU A 58 2.57 6.68 -7.54
C GLU A 58 1.51 6.75 -6.44
N THR A 59 1.77 6.11 -5.30
CA THR A 59 0.88 6.16 -4.13
C THR A 59 0.73 7.60 -3.61
N LEU A 60 1.85 8.31 -3.41
CA LEU A 60 1.85 9.69 -2.93
C LEU A 60 1.09 10.60 -3.90
N ASP A 61 1.37 10.52 -5.20
CA ASP A 61 0.71 11.34 -6.21
C ASP A 61 -0.80 11.07 -6.29
N SER A 62 -1.19 9.80 -6.25
CA SER A 62 -2.59 9.36 -6.26
C SER A 62 -3.36 9.87 -5.03
N PHE A 63 -2.75 9.75 -3.85
CA PHE A 63 -3.39 10.19 -2.62
C PHE A 63 -3.45 11.72 -2.51
N ARG A 64 -2.43 12.46 -2.96
CA ARG A 64 -2.44 13.93 -3.09
C ARG A 64 -3.60 14.41 -3.97
N ALA A 65 -3.88 13.71 -5.07
CA ALA A 65 -5.00 14.02 -5.95
C ALA A 65 -6.38 13.65 -5.36
N SER A 66 -6.43 12.90 -4.25
CA SER A 66 -7.68 12.54 -3.58
C SER A 66 -8.16 13.61 -2.60
N SER A 67 -9.47 13.66 -2.36
CA SER A 67 -10.11 14.46 -1.30
C SER A 67 -10.19 13.72 0.05
N ASP A 68 -9.71 12.48 0.11
CA ASP A 68 -9.80 11.64 1.30
C ASP A 68 -8.87 12.13 2.40
N LYS A 69 -9.38 12.08 3.64
CA LYS A 69 -8.68 12.53 4.85
C LYS A 69 -7.88 11.45 5.52
N GLU A 70 -8.14 10.20 5.18
CA GLU A 70 -7.54 9.03 5.79
C GLU A 70 -7.16 8.02 4.72
N ILE A 71 -6.12 7.26 5.01
CA ILE A 71 -5.62 6.17 4.17
C ILE A 71 -5.46 4.93 5.04
N LYS A 72 -5.92 3.80 4.53
CA LYS A 72 -5.68 2.50 5.15
C LYS A 72 -4.44 1.89 4.50
N SER A 73 -3.42 1.66 5.30
CA SER A 73 -2.22 0.92 4.92
C SER A 73 -2.39 -0.52 5.40
N THR A 74 -2.34 -1.46 4.46
CA THR A 74 -2.48 -2.89 4.72
C THR A 74 -1.21 -3.61 4.28
N SER A 75 -0.46 -4.13 5.24
CA SER A 75 0.70 -4.99 5.02
C SER A 75 0.24 -6.42 4.82
N ILE A 76 0.77 -7.07 3.80
CA ILE A 76 0.42 -8.43 3.38
C ILE A 76 1.73 -9.17 3.16
N ASN A 77 2.09 -10.01 4.12
CA ASN A 77 3.40 -10.66 4.20
C ASN A 77 3.27 -12.17 4.07
N ASP A 78 3.91 -12.70 3.05
CA ASP A 78 4.09 -14.12 2.81
C ASP A 78 5.56 -14.41 2.47
N SER A 79 5.90 -15.69 2.39
CA SER A 79 7.20 -16.14 1.85
C SER A 79 7.46 -15.70 0.41
N ASN A 80 6.39 -15.46 -0.37
CA ASN A 80 6.48 -15.19 -1.82
C ASN A 80 6.21 -13.73 -2.21
N PHE A 81 5.64 -12.91 -1.32
CA PHE A 81 5.44 -11.47 -1.55
C PHE A 81 5.48 -10.69 -0.21
N ASP A 82 6.04 -9.50 -0.25
CA ASP A 82 6.03 -8.51 0.85
C ASP A 82 5.51 -7.20 0.28
N ILE A 83 4.25 -6.92 0.59
CA ILE A 83 3.47 -5.86 -0.06
C ILE A 83 2.81 -4.98 1.00
N ILE A 84 2.81 -3.68 0.74
CA ILE A 84 1.89 -2.75 1.40
C ILE A 84 0.92 -2.19 0.35
N LEU A 85 -0.37 -2.40 0.59
CA LEU A 85 -1.46 -1.85 -0.18
C LEU A 85 -2.03 -0.61 0.53
N TYR A 86 -2.21 0.47 -0.22
CA TYR A 86 -2.81 1.70 0.28
C TYR A 86 -4.18 1.92 -0.36
N THR A 87 -5.22 1.95 0.46
CA THR A 87 -6.61 2.14 0.03
C THR A 87 -7.34 3.19 0.85
N ASP A 88 -8.54 3.57 0.43
CA ASP A 88 -9.48 4.21 1.35
C ASP A 88 -9.87 3.24 2.46
N ILE A 89 -10.50 3.74 3.52
CA ILE A 89 -10.87 2.93 4.69
C ILE A 89 -11.86 1.79 4.37
N HIS A 90 -12.57 1.89 3.24
CA HIS A 90 -13.57 0.93 2.79
C HIS A 90 -13.07 -0.01 1.68
N PHE A 91 -11.81 0.09 1.25
CA PHE A 91 -11.23 -0.69 0.14
C PHE A 91 -11.92 -0.46 -1.24
N ASN A 92 -12.66 0.62 -1.41
CA ASN A 92 -13.29 0.99 -2.69
C ASN A 92 -12.30 1.63 -3.66
N LYS A 93 -11.27 2.29 -3.13
CA LYS A 93 -10.27 3.02 -3.92
C LYS A 93 -8.87 2.55 -3.54
N VAL A 94 -8.05 2.23 -4.54
CA VAL A 94 -6.64 1.92 -4.36
C VAL A 94 -5.82 3.16 -4.74
N TYR A 95 -5.02 3.65 -3.80
CA TYR A 95 -4.10 4.75 -4.08
C TYR A 95 -2.78 4.24 -4.64
N GLY A 96 -2.31 3.10 -4.17
CA GLY A 96 -1.13 2.45 -4.72
C GLY A 96 -0.69 1.23 -3.94
N ILE A 97 0.37 0.61 -4.44
CA ILE A 97 0.95 -0.63 -3.93
C ILE A 97 2.46 -0.48 -3.90
N VAL A 98 3.06 -0.85 -2.78
CA VAL A 98 4.52 -0.89 -2.61
C VAL A 98 4.93 -2.35 -2.43
N ASN A 99 5.97 -2.77 -3.15
CA ASN A 99 6.52 -4.12 -3.08
C ASN A 99 7.99 -4.04 -2.65
N PHE A 100 8.37 -4.87 -1.68
CA PHE A 100 9.71 -4.90 -1.07
C PHE A 100 10.59 -6.07 -1.53
N MET A 101 10.09 -6.95 -2.41
CA MET A 101 10.87 -8.03 -3.04
C MET A 101 11.35 -7.73 -4.44
#